data_AF-W4VL86-F1
#
_entry.id   AF-W4VL86-F1
#
_cell.length_a   1.000
_cell.length_b   1.000
_cell.length_c   1.000
_cell.angle_alpha   90.00
_cell.angle_beta   90.00
_cell.angle_gamma   90.00
#
_symmetry.space_group_name_H-M   'P 1'
#
loop_
_entity.id
_entity.type
_entity.pdbx_description
1 polymer ?
#
loop_
_entity_poly.entity_id
_entity_poly.type
_entity_poly.pdbx_seq_one_letter_code
_entity_poly.pdbx_strand_id
1 'polypeptide(L)'
;MQERQKQIPIYQKVSSFAQNQNTSFHVPGHKNGKISLEPVPNYFQEISKIDVTEIEGLDDLHAPQGIIKKAQKLASEWFGSLDTFFLVNGSTTGNLAMILAACRPDDQVLVQRNSHKSIMHGMELAGVKPVFLPPAYNFSKQRYTNASMETLIIAVKNYPDAKAIIVTYPDYFGDTFELEELIEIAHSNNMLVMVDEAHGCHFSLPFINAPSAVSLGADIVVQSAHKMTPALTMAAYLHIQSKTIDSNRIKYYLQMLQSSSPSYPILASLDLARYYLATYSREKFNTLLAYIEEVTRIFMESDYWSVEDKKPMDDPLKICIKVKEGIDIQQIKKMLEREQLYPELVTERHILFVFGLEAVIDSAILQKKLRRIQRKLNFSSNHATIENNSMFYNDKIIPLALSYASMNKLAMEWCNWTDASGRIAAENIIPYPPGIPIITRGGEKIRTSAIEEIQQLMQHNINFQPINRTTGLNVYMEDGNKIKGE
;
A
#
# COMPACT_ATOMS: atom_id res chain seq x y z
N MET A 1 -17.03 25.87 -8.05
CA MET A 1 -16.03 24.92 -7.51
C MET A 1 -15.18 24.31 -8.63
N GLN A 2 -15.78 23.77 -9.69
CA GLN A 2 -15.08 23.15 -10.83
C GLN A 2 -14.03 24.04 -11.53
N GLU A 3 -14.29 25.33 -11.79
CA GLU A 3 -13.27 26.19 -12.44
C GLU A 3 -12.00 26.39 -11.59
N ARG A 4 -12.13 26.43 -10.25
CA ARG A 4 -10.95 26.52 -9.38
C ARG A 4 -10.11 25.24 -9.43
N GLN A 5 -10.75 24.10 -9.59
CA GLN A 5 -10.09 22.80 -9.72
C GLN A 5 -9.30 22.65 -11.04
N LYS A 6 -9.44 23.56 -11.99
CA LYS A 6 -8.58 23.59 -13.19
C LYS A 6 -7.19 24.20 -12.95
N GLN A 7 -6.95 24.79 -11.78
CA GLN A 7 -5.65 25.40 -11.46
C GLN A 7 -4.63 24.31 -11.12
N ILE A 8 -3.38 24.51 -11.55
CA ILE A 8 -2.22 23.62 -11.31
C ILE A 8 -1.01 24.45 -10.84
N PRO A 9 -1.11 25.10 -9.66
CA PRO A 9 -0.18 26.14 -9.23
C PRO A 9 1.28 25.69 -9.14
N ILE A 10 1.57 24.45 -8.73
CA ILE A 10 2.95 23.95 -8.63
C ILE A 10 3.51 23.75 -10.04
N TYR A 11 2.79 22.97 -10.87
CA TYR A 11 3.24 22.68 -12.23
C TYR A 11 3.42 23.97 -13.05
N GLN A 12 2.43 24.86 -13.02
CA GLN A 12 2.49 26.13 -13.75
C GLN A 12 3.71 26.96 -13.33
N LYS A 13 4.04 27.00 -12.04
CA LYS A 13 5.19 27.76 -11.55
C LYS A 13 6.51 27.15 -11.98
N VAL A 14 6.70 25.82 -11.83
CA VAL A 14 7.96 25.17 -12.24
C VAL A 14 8.15 25.21 -13.76
N SER A 15 7.08 25.07 -14.55
CA SER A 15 7.16 25.19 -16.01
C SER A 15 7.54 26.60 -16.44
N SER A 16 6.96 27.63 -15.83
CA SER A 16 7.35 29.02 -16.09
C SER A 16 8.79 29.29 -15.66
N PHE A 17 9.23 28.75 -14.51
CA PHE A 17 10.60 28.88 -14.05
C PHE A 17 11.60 28.24 -15.02
N ALA A 18 11.29 27.05 -15.54
CA ALA A 18 12.11 26.32 -16.50
C ALA A 18 12.24 27.04 -17.86
N GLN A 19 11.22 27.81 -18.26
CA GLN A 19 11.23 28.60 -19.51
C GLN A 19 12.04 29.89 -19.39
N ASN A 20 12.20 30.42 -18.17
CA ASN A 20 12.97 31.63 -17.95
C ASN A 20 14.49 31.36 -18.08
N GLN A 21 15.23 32.30 -18.65
CA GLN A 21 16.69 32.24 -18.73
C GLN A 21 17.35 32.59 -17.38
N ASN A 22 17.01 31.84 -16.34
CA ASN A 22 17.52 32.08 -15.00
C ASN A 22 19.02 31.77 -14.93
N THR A 23 19.79 32.69 -14.35
CA THR A 23 21.18 32.46 -13.96
C THR A 23 21.19 31.98 -12.51
N SER A 24 21.38 30.68 -12.31
CA SER A 24 21.33 30.07 -10.98
C SER A 24 22.74 29.75 -10.46
N PHE A 25 23.10 30.40 -9.35
CA PHE A 25 24.20 29.93 -8.49
C PHE A 25 23.71 28.92 -7.44
N HIS A 26 22.40 28.77 -7.29
CA HIS A 26 21.75 27.87 -6.33
C HIS A 26 21.94 26.38 -6.69
N VAL A 27 21.64 25.50 -5.74
CA VAL A 27 21.41 24.06 -5.97
C VAL A 27 20.08 23.86 -6.74
N PRO A 28 19.86 22.71 -7.41
CA PRO A 28 20.73 21.53 -7.50
C PRO A 28 21.92 21.67 -8.45
N GLY A 29 22.87 20.73 -8.32
CA GLY A 29 24.15 20.74 -9.02
C GLY A 29 24.06 20.68 -10.55
N HIS A 30 22.99 20.12 -11.12
CA HIS A 30 22.76 20.08 -12.58
C HIS A 30 22.42 21.45 -13.19
N LYS A 31 22.28 22.50 -12.37
CA LYS A 31 22.05 23.90 -12.79
C LYS A 31 20.88 24.05 -13.74
N ASN A 32 19.71 23.57 -13.33
CA ASN A 32 18.48 23.57 -14.13
C ASN A 32 18.64 22.83 -15.47
N GLY A 33 19.49 21.81 -15.50
CA GLY A 33 19.76 21.00 -16.70
C GLY A 33 20.77 21.64 -17.66
N LYS A 34 21.53 22.66 -17.25
CA LYS A 34 22.57 23.29 -18.09
C LYS A 34 23.87 22.49 -18.17
N ILE A 35 24.14 21.62 -17.20
CA ILE A 35 25.31 20.73 -17.26
C ILE A 35 25.00 19.60 -18.23
N SER A 36 25.80 19.51 -19.30
CA SER A 36 25.68 18.42 -20.29
C SER A 36 26.04 17.09 -19.66
N LEU A 37 25.26 16.06 -19.99
CA LEU A 37 25.48 14.67 -19.59
C LEU A 37 25.92 13.81 -20.77
N GLU A 38 26.54 14.38 -21.80
CA GLU A 38 26.98 13.64 -22.98
C GLU A 38 27.76 12.36 -22.61
N PRO A 39 27.46 11.21 -23.26
CA PRO A 39 26.57 11.03 -24.42
C PRO A 39 25.08 10.71 -24.08
N VAL A 40 24.59 11.03 -22.87
CA VAL A 40 23.22 10.69 -22.44
C VAL A 40 22.15 11.45 -23.25
N PRO A 41 21.10 10.78 -23.76
CA PRO A 41 20.03 11.44 -24.52
C PRO A 41 19.27 12.53 -23.73
N ASN A 42 18.77 13.54 -24.45
CA ASN A 42 18.21 14.79 -23.89
C ASN A 42 16.99 14.62 -22.95
N TYR A 43 16.33 13.44 -22.89
CA TYR A 43 15.11 13.28 -22.08
C TYR A 43 15.34 13.56 -20.58
N PHE A 44 16.47 13.13 -20.02
CA PHE A 44 16.77 13.31 -18.60
C PHE A 44 17.13 14.77 -18.29
N GLN A 45 17.76 15.43 -19.25
CA GLN A 45 18.09 16.85 -19.16
C GLN A 45 16.83 17.73 -19.14
N GLU A 46 15.77 17.35 -19.87
CA GLU A 46 14.48 18.06 -19.81
C GLU A 46 13.81 17.96 -18.44
N ILE A 47 13.85 16.78 -17.78
CA ILE A 47 13.32 16.62 -16.41
C ILE A 47 14.12 17.51 -15.44
N SER A 48 15.44 17.59 -15.63
CA SER A 48 16.34 18.41 -14.81
C SER A 48 16.05 19.92 -14.89
N LYS A 49 15.22 20.38 -15.83
CA LYS A 49 14.81 21.80 -15.91
C LYS A 49 13.73 22.17 -14.89
N ILE A 50 12.91 21.21 -14.49
CA ILE A 50 11.84 21.38 -13.48
C ILE A 50 12.22 20.82 -12.11
N ASP A 51 13.42 20.22 -11.98
CA ASP A 51 14.01 19.83 -10.71
C ASP A 51 14.66 21.04 -10.04
N VAL A 52 13.86 21.71 -9.22
CA VAL A 52 14.18 22.95 -8.52
C VAL A 52 13.95 22.77 -7.03
N THR A 53 14.37 23.74 -6.23
CA THR A 53 14.23 23.72 -4.77
C THR A 53 13.79 25.09 -4.27
N GLU A 54 13.58 25.23 -2.98
CA GLU A 54 13.10 26.42 -2.27
C GLU A 54 13.96 27.66 -2.57
N ILE A 55 13.42 28.57 -3.38
CA ILE A 55 13.93 29.92 -3.62
C ILE A 55 12.73 30.86 -3.73
N GLU A 56 12.97 32.18 -3.78
CA GLU A 56 11.91 33.16 -3.90
C GLU A 56 10.96 32.88 -5.09
N GLY A 57 9.66 32.83 -4.80
CA GLY A 57 8.61 32.51 -5.76
C GLY A 57 8.34 31.01 -5.95
N LEU A 58 9.22 30.14 -5.48
CA LEU A 58 8.91 28.75 -5.14
C LEU A 58 8.52 28.69 -3.63
N ASP A 59 8.32 27.50 -3.07
CA ASP A 59 7.70 27.32 -1.76
C ASP A 59 8.36 26.18 -0.97
N ASP A 60 8.27 26.23 0.35
CA ASP A 60 8.83 25.22 1.25
C ASP A 60 7.77 24.16 1.55
N LEU A 61 8.03 22.89 1.22
CA LEU A 61 7.07 21.81 1.49
C LEU A 61 6.75 21.64 2.99
N HIS A 62 7.72 21.95 3.86
CA HIS A 62 7.61 21.77 5.31
C HIS A 62 6.95 22.97 5.98
N ALA A 63 6.95 24.14 5.33
CA ALA A 63 6.28 25.34 5.80
C ALA A 63 5.57 26.08 4.64
N PRO A 64 4.58 25.44 3.97
CA PRO A 64 4.06 25.95 2.71
C PRO A 64 3.24 27.22 2.93
N GLN A 65 3.55 28.27 2.16
CA GLN A 65 2.88 29.56 2.22
C GLN A 65 2.29 30.00 0.87
N GLY A 66 2.79 29.46 -0.24
CA GLY A 66 2.46 29.86 -1.60
C GLY A 66 1.84 28.75 -2.44
N ILE A 67 2.53 28.35 -3.50
CA ILE A 67 2.01 27.42 -4.53
C ILE A 67 1.71 26.03 -3.96
N ILE A 68 2.49 25.54 -2.99
CA ILE A 68 2.28 24.23 -2.38
C ILE A 68 1.05 24.29 -1.49
N LYS A 69 0.93 25.33 -0.65
CA LYS A 69 -0.25 25.53 0.21
C LYS A 69 -1.53 25.60 -0.61
N LYS A 70 -1.48 26.30 -1.75
CA LYS A 70 -2.60 26.42 -2.67
C LYS A 70 -2.97 25.08 -3.32
N ALA A 71 -1.99 24.29 -3.77
CA ALA A 71 -2.22 22.96 -4.33
C ALA A 71 -2.82 22.00 -3.30
N GLN A 72 -2.27 21.98 -2.08
CA GLN A 72 -2.76 21.19 -0.96
C GLN A 72 -4.21 21.54 -0.59
N LYS A 73 -4.56 22.83 -0.59
CA LYS A 73 -5.94 23.27 -0.39
C LYS A 73 -6.87 22.81 -1.51
N LEU A 74 -6.45 22.91 -2.78
CA LEU A 74 -7.24 22.40 -3.91
C LEU A 74 -7.45 20.88 -3.81
N ALA A 75 -6.44 20.15 -3.33
CA ALA A 75 -6.55 18.72 -3.07
C ALA A 75 -7.53 18.42 -1.93
N SER A 76 -7.42 19.09 -0.78
CA SER A 76 -8.38 18.96 0.32
C SER A 76 -9.81 19.25 -0.13
N GLU A 77 -10.03 20.31 -0.92
CA GLU A 77 -11.34 20.63 -1.50
C GLU A 77 -11.86 19.53 -2.46
N TRP A 78 -10.99 18.83 -3.17
CA TRP A 78 -11.37 17.74 -4.09
C TRP A 78 -11.69 16.45 -3.34
N PHE A 79 -10.79 16.01 -2.46
CA PHE A 79 -10.95 14.77 -1.69
C PHE A 79 -11.98 14.89 -0.57
N GLY A 80 -12.46 16.10 -0.26
CA GLY A 80 -13.44 16.34 0.80
C GLY A 80 -12.84 16.23 2.20
N SER A 81 -11.53 16.46 2.34
CA SER A 81 -10.82 16.39 3.62
C SER A 81 -10.69 17.77 4.28
N LEU A 82 -10.51 17.82 5.60
CA LEU A 82 -10.22 19.07 6.33
C LEU A 82 -8.85 19.65 5.94
N ASP A 83 -7.83 18.79 5.90
CA ASP A 83 -6.49 19.12 5.44
C ASP A 83 -5.98 18.00 4.52
N THR A 84 -5.12 18.35 3.55
CA THR A 84 -4.39 17.39 2.71
C THR A 84 -2.93 17.79 2.64
N PHE A 85 -2.05 16.82 2.87
CA PHE A 85 -0.59 16.98 2.76
C PHE A 85 -0.07 16.21 1.55
N PHE A 86 0.90 16.81 0.87
CA PHE A 86 1.58 16.20 -0.28
C PHE A 86 2.79 15.43 0.23
N LEU A 87 2.93 14.19 -0.23
CA LEU A 87 4.00 13.31 0.19
C LEU A 87 4.92 12.96 -0.99
N VAL A 88 6.22 13.21 -0.81
CA VAL A 88 7.25 12.91 -1.82
C VAL A 88 8.08 11.67 -1.49
N ASN A 89 7.86 11.04 -0.33
CA ASN A 89 8.53 9.83 0.13
C ASN A 89 7.56 8.64 0.27
N GLY A 90 6.51 8.61 -0.57
CA GLY A 90 5.49 7.56 -0.61
C GLY A 90 4.53 7.53 0.57
N SER A 91 3.49 6.70 0.45
CA SER A 91 2.53 6.40 1.52
C SER A 91 3.18 5.76 2.75
N THR A 92 4.35 5.14 2.60
CA THR A 92 5.20 4.72 3.73
C THR A 92 5.37 5.86 4.74
N THR A 93 5.76 7.06 4.29
CA THR A 93 5.97 8.20 5.18
C THR A 93 4.65 8.71 5.76
N GLY A 94 3.57 8.69 4.97
CA GLY A 94 2.23 9.03 5.44
C GLY A 94 1.77 8.12 6.58
N ASN A 95 1.92 6.81 6.44
CA ASN A 95 1.55 5.83 7.46
C ASN A 95 2.36 6.00 8.76
N LEU A 96 3.67 6.25 8.65
CA LEU A 96 4.52 6.54 9.82
C LEU A 96 4.04 7.82 10.53
N ALA A 97 3.84 8.91 9.78
CA ALA A 97 3.41 10.20 10.34
C ALA A 97 2.01 10.13 10.96
N MET A 98 1.08 9.43 10.32
CA MET A 98 -0.27 9.15 10.81
C MET A 98 -0.23 8.52 12.21
N ILE A 99 0.55 7.44 12.38
CA ILE A 99 0.63 6.72 13.66
C ILE A 99 1.37 7.54 14.71
N LEU A 100 2.51 8.14 14.38
CA LEU A 100 3.31 8.96 15.31
C LEU A 100 2.56 10.21 15.80
N ALA A 101 1.76 10.83 14.93
CA ALA A 101 0.98 11.99 15.30
C ALA A 101 -0.23 11.63 16.17
N ALA A 102 -0.96 10.56 15.83
CA ALA A 102 -2.18 10.18 16.54
C ALA A 102 -1.89 9.46 17.86
N CYS A 103 -0.86 8.62 17.91
CA CYS A 103 -0.57 7.75 19.04
C CYS A 103 0.59 8.28 19.91
N ARG A 104 0.68 7.74 21.12
CA ARG A 104 1.76 7.93 22.08
C ARG A 104 2.30 6.55 22.48
N PRO A 105 3.52 6.49 23.05
CA PRO A 105 4.01 5.27 23.65
C PRO A 105 2.98 4.68 24.61
N ASP A 106 2.88 3.35 24.61
CA ASP A 106 1.95 2.56 25.42
C ASP A 106 0.45 2.63 25.06
N ASP A 107 0.03 3.51 24.13
CA ASP A 107 -1.35 3.51 23.63
C ASP A 107 -1.69 2.13 23.01
N GLN A 108 -2.86 1.58 23.33
CA GLN A 108 -3.34 0.36 22.67
C GLN A 108 -3.96 0.68 21.32
N VAL A 109 -3.66 -0.13 20.30
CA VAL A 109 -4.14 0.09 18.93
C VAL A 109 -4.61 -1.23 18.32
N LEU A 110 -5.85 -1.28 17.83
CA LEU A 110 -6.37 -2.42 17.08
C LEU A 110 -5.85 -2.34 15.64
N VAL A 111 -5.19 -3.38 15.14
CA VAL A 111 -4.54 -3.31 13.83
C VAL A 111 -4.80 -4.55 13.00
N GLN A 112 -5.26 -4.35 11.77
CA GLN A 112 -5.37 -5.41 10.78
C GLN A 112 -4.02 -6.12 10.60
N ARG A 113 -3.97 -7.44 10.87
CA ARG A 113 -2.71 -8.21 10.88
C ARG A 113 -1.97 -8.19 9.55
N ASN A 114 -2.71 -8.19 8.43
CA ASN A 114 -2.17 -8.11 7.08
C ASN A 114 -1.99 -6.67 6.55
N SER A 115 -1.75 -5.71 7.45
CA SER A 115 -1.38 -4.34 7.08
C SER A 115 0.02 -4.27 6.45
N HIS A 116 0.25 -3.23 5.65
CA HIS A 116 1.55 -2.97 5.03
C HIS A 116 2.66 -2.77 6.08
N LYS A 117 3.90 -3.15 5.75
CA LYS A 117 5.07 -3.07 6.65
C LYS A 117 5.29 -1.68 7.26
N SER A 118 4.90 -0.60 6.58
CA SER A 118 5.01 0.76 7.12
C SER A 118 4.11 0.99 8.34
N ILE A 119 2.96 0.32 8.43
CA ILE A 119 2.11 0.33 9.63
C ILE A 119 2.86 -0.32 10.79
N MET A 120 3.46 -1.49 10.55
CA MET A 120 4.27 -2.19 11.56
C MET A 120 5.44 -1.33 12.06
N HIS A 121 6.16 -0.68 11.15
CA HIS A 121 7.25 0.24 11.52
C HIS A 121 6.75 1.47 12.26
N GLY A 122 5.61 2.04 11.89
CA GLY A 122 5.03 3.21 12.55
C GLY A 122 4.64 2.91 13.99
N MET A 123 4.07 1.74 14.23
CA MET A 123 3.74 1.28 15.58
C MET A 123 4.98 1.07 16.44
N GLU A 124 6.01 0.45 15.88
CA GLU A 124 7.28 0.27 16.57
C GLU A 124 7.92 1.61 16.95
N LEU A 125 8.02 2.54 16.00
CA LEU A 125 8.57 3.89 16.23
C LEU A 125 7.75 4.69 17.25
N ALA A 126 6.44 4.54 17.23
CA ALA A 126 5.54 5.19 18.19
C ALA A 126 5.56 4.52 19.58
N GLY A 127 6.07 3.29 19.69
CA GLY A 127 6.08 2.52 20.94
C GLY A 127 4.69 2.12 21.43
N VAL A 128 3.72 1.95 20.51
CA VAL A 128 2.34 1.57 20.86
C VAL A 128 2.24 0.07 21.22
N LYS A 129 1.09 -0.33 21.77
CA LYS A 129 0.73 -1.72 22.08
C LYS A 129 -0.28 -2.24 21.06
N PRO A 130 0.15 -2.84 19.95
CA PRO A 130 -0.78 -3.34 18.95
C PRO A 130 -1.50 -4.61 19.43
N VAL A 131 -2.76 -4.68 19.03
CA VAL A 131 -3.65 -5.83 19.15
C VAL A 131 -4.04 -6.23 17.74
N PHE A 132 -3.52 -7.35 17.28
CA PHE A 132 -3.68 -7.77 15.89
C PHE A 132 -5.03 -8.43 15.66
N LEU A 133 -5.75 -7.92 14.66
CA LEU A 133 -6.99 -8.49 14.15
C LEU A 133 -6.65 -9.51 13.05
N PRO A 134 -6.97 -10.80 13.22
CA PRO A 134 -6.68 -11.81 12.22
C PRO A 134 -7.49 -11.56 10.94
N PRO A 135 -6.91 -11.81 9.75
CA PRO A 135 -7.64 -11.69 8.50
C PRO A 135 -8.65 -12.83 8.37
N ALA A 136 -9.83 -12.55 7.81
CA ALA A 136 -10.77 -13.60 7.44
C ALA A 136 -10.30 -14.31 6.16
N TYR A 137 -10.61 -15.61 6.04
CA TYR A 137 -10.38 -16.36 4.82
C TYR A 137 -11.63 -16.36 3.94
N ASN A 138 -11.51 -15.89 2.70
CA ASN A 138 -12.59 -15.98 1.74
C ASN A 138 -12.51 -17.34 1.02
N PHE A 139 -13.38 -18.28 1.39
CA PHE A 139 -13.41 -19.62 0.80
C PHE A 139 -13.74 -19.64 -0.69
N SER A 140 -14.57 -18.71 -1.17
CA SER A 140 -14.93 -18.64 -2.61
C SER A 140 -13.73 -18.21 -3.47
N LYS A 141 -12.96 -17.25 -2.96
CA LYS A 141 -11.75 -16.72 -3.60
C LYS A 141 -10.47 -17.46 -3.19
N GLN A 142 -10.54 -18.37 -2.20
CA GLN A 142 -9.40 -19.12 -1.67
C GLN A 142 -8.20 -18.22 -1.31
N ARG A 143 -8.46 -17.12 -0.62
CA ARG A 143 -7.43 -16.17 -0.16
C ARG A 143 -7.86 -15.44 1.10
N TYR A 144 -6.88 -14.94 1.86
CA TYR A 144 -7.15 -14.01 2.95
C TYR A 144 -7.59 -12.65 2.45
N THR A 145 -8.46 -12.01 3.23
CA THR A 145 -8.95 -10.66 3.03
C THR A 145 -8.78 -9.85 4.33
N ASN A 146 -9.58 -8.81 4.55
CA ASN A 146 -9.61 -8.03 5.78
C ASN A 146 -10.17 -8.86 6.97
N ALA A 147 -10.04 -8.31 8.18
CA ALA A 147 -10.70 -8.88 9.36
C ALA A 147 -12.23 -8.80 9.21
N SER A 148 -12.96 -9.78 9.74
CA SER A 148 -14.44 -9.75 9.71
C SER A 148 -15.01 -8.70 10.67
N MET A 149 -16.21 -8.20 10.38
CA MET A 149 -16.95 -7.33 11.31
C MET A 149 -17.19 -7.99 12.68
N GLU A 150 -17.40 -9.31 12.72
CA GLU A 150 -17.48 -10.06 13.98
C GLU A 150 -16.18 -9.95 14.79
N THR A 151 -15.03 -10.13 14.14
CA THR A 151 -13.71 -10.00 14.78
C THR A 151 -13.50 -8.59 15.32
N LEU A 152 -13.91 -7.57 14.55
CA LEU A 152 -13.84 -6.18 14.96
C LEU A 152 -14.68 -5.92 16.22
N ILE A 153 -15.95 -6.35 16.23
CA ILE A 153 -16.86 -6.16 17.37
C ILE A 153 -16.31 -6.83 18.63
N ILE A 154 -15.78 -8.04 18.51
CA ILE A 154 -15.15 -8.75 19.63
C ILE A 154 -13.91 -7.98 20.12
N ALA A 155 -13.08 -7.46 19.21
CA ALA A 155 -11.88 -6.71 19.57
C ALA A 155 -12.21 -5.41 20.29
N VAL A 156 -13.15 -4.61 19.78
CA VAL A 156 -13.58 -3.36 20.42
C VAL A 156 -14.13 -3.62 21.82
N LYS A 157 -14.91 -4.69 22.01
CA LYS A 157 -15.42 -5.09 23.33
C LYS A 157 -14.31 -5.52 24.30
N ASN A 158 -13.31 -6.26 23.82
CA ASN A 158 -12.23 -6.79 24.65
C ASN A 158 -11.15 -5.75 24.98
N TYR A 159 -11.04 -4.70 24.16
CA TYR A 159 -10.05 -3.64 24.29
C TYR A 159 -10.73 -2.26 24.22
N PRO A 160 -11.62 -1.93 25.18
CA PRO A 160 -12.41 -0.69 25.14
C PRO A 160 -11.56 0.57 25.27
N ASP A 161 -10.35 0.47 25.83
CA ASP A 161 -9.39 1.57 25.98
C ASP A 161 -8.45 1.73 24.77
N ALA A 162 -8.65 0.94 23.70
CA ALA A 162 -7.86 1.11 22.49
C ALA A 162 -8.11 2.50 21.89
N LYS A 163 -7.02 3.18 21.54
CA LYS A 163 -7.08 4.57 21.07
C LYS A 163 -7.49 4.67 19.60
N ALA A 164 -7.12 3.67 18.81
CA ALA A 164 -7.34 3.71 17.37
C ALA A 164 -7.48 2.31 16.78
N ILE A 165 -8.14 2.26 15.62
CA ILE A 165 -8.22 1.12 14.72
C ILE A 165 -7.48 1.48 13.44
N ILE A 166 -6.55 0.62 13.00
CA ILE A 166 -5.82 0.76 11.75
C ILE A 166 -6.21 -0.36 10.79
N VAL A 167 -6.71 0.01 9.60
CA VAL A 167 -7.13 -0.93 8.55
C VAL A 167 -6.58 -0.54 7.19
N THR A 168 -6.56 -1.50 6.27
CA THR A 168 -6.23 -1.29 4.85
C THR A 168 -7.50 -1.39 4.02
N TYR A 169 -7.80 -0.37 3.21
CA TYR A 169 -9.03 -0.32 2.42
C TYR A 169 -8.77 0.35 1.07
N PRO A 170 -9.17 -0.21 -0.08
CA PRO A 170 -9.64 -1.59 -0.26
C PRO A 170 -8.50 -2.59 0.00
N ASP A 171 -8.80 -3.89 -0.10
CA ASP A 171 -7.74 -4.89 -0.12
C ASP A 171 -6.87 -4.79 -1.40
N TYR A 172 -5.75 -5.50 -1.42
CA TYR A 172 -4.81 -5.45 -2.54
C TYR A 172 -5.46 -5.85 -3.88
N PHE A 173 -6.42 -6.77 -3.85
CA PHE A 173 -7.12 -7.31 -5.02
C PHE A 173 -8.30 -6.43 -5.46
N GLY A 174 -8.69 -5.46 -4.65
CA GLY A 174 -9.78 -4.52 -4.96
C GLY A 174 -11.07 -4.78 -4.22
N ASP A 175 -11.09 -5.75 -3.29
CA ASP A 175 -12.30 -6.02 -2.53
C ASP A 175 -12.51 -4.93 -1.49
N THR A 176 -13.75 -4.47 -1.39
CA THR A 176 -14.20 -3.56 -0.34
C THR A 176 -14.93 -4.32 0.76
N PHE A 177 -15.04 -3.70 1.94
CA PHE A 177 -15.80 -4.20 3.07
C PHE A 177 -16.57 -3.03 3.70
N GLU A 178 -17.41 -3.35 4.69
CA GLU A 178 -18.32 -2.45 5.40
C GLU A 178 -17.58 -1.42 6.29
N LEU A 179 -16.73 -0.57 5.68
CA LEU A 179 -15.89 0.39 6.37
C LEU A 179 -16.70 1.48 7.10
N GLU A 180 -17.85 1.87 6.57
CA GLU A 180 -18.74 2.84 7.22
C GLU A 180 -19.22 2.31 8.59
N GLU A 181 -19.70 1.07 8.64
CA GLU A 181 -20.12 0.42 9.89
C GLU A 181 -18.94 0.28 10.88
N LEU A 182 -17.74 -0.05 10.38
CA LEU A 182 -16.53 -0.06 11.21
C LEU A 182 -16.26 1.32 11.83
N ILE A 183 -16.39 2.39 11.05
CA ILE A 183 -16.17 3.76 11.51
C ILE A 183 -17.18 4.13 12.59
N GLU A 184 -18.46 3.84 12.37
CA GLU A 184 -19.52 4.09 13.35
C GLU A 184 -19.26 3.37 14.68
N ILE A 185 -18.87 2.09 14.63
CA ILE A 185 -18.53 1.30 15.82
C ILE A 185 -17.32 1.90 16.55
N ALA A 186 -16.26 2.23 15.81
CA ALA A 186 -15.03 2.79 16.38
C ALA A 186 -15.30 4.14 17.08
N HIS A 187 -15.99 5.06 16.40
CA HIS A 187 -16.33 6.38 16.93
C HIS A 187 -17.26 6.30 18.13
N SER A 188 -18.23 5.36 18.13
CA SER A 188 -19.10 5.10 19.29
C SER A 188 -18.33 4.62 20.53
N ASN A 189 -17.12 4.10 20.35
CA ASN A 189 -16.21 3.67 21.41
C ASN A 189 -15.01 4.63 21.60
N ASN A 190 -15.10 5.87 21.09
CA ASN A 190 -14.06 6.90 21.19
C ASN A 190 -12.70 6.50 20.58
N MET A 191 -12.69 5.61 19.58
CA MET A 191 -11.49 5.20 18.87
C MET A 191 -11.34 6.00 17.57
N LEU A 192 -10.11 6.41 17.24
CA LEU A 192 -9.79 6.98 15.92
C LEU A 192 -9.76 5.87 14.86
N VAL A 193 -10.15 6.18 13.63
CA VAL A 193 -10.02 5.28 12.48
C VAL A 193 -8.96 5.81 11.53
N MET A 194 -7.89 5.03 11.38
CA MET A 194 -6.75 5.34 10.52
C MET A 194 -6.69 4.34 9.36
N VAL A 195 -6.68 4.83 8.14
CA VAL A 195 -6.82 3.98 6.95
C VAL A 195 -5.64 4.12 6.02
N ASP A 196 -4.99 2.99 5.72
CA ASP A 196 -4.10 2.86 4.58
C ASP A 196 -4.94 2.60 3.32
N GLU A 197 -5.25 3.67 2.59
CA GLU A 197 -5.98 3.66 1.32
C GLU A 197 -5.02 3.77 0.13
N ALA A 198 -3.87 3.09 0.20
CA ALA A 198 -2.86 3.15 -0.85
C ALA A 198 -3.40 2.85 -2.25
N HIS A 199 -4.38 1.95 -2.38
CA HIS A 199 -4.98 1.54 -3.64
C HIS A 199 -6.36 2.17 -3.93
N GLY A 200 -6.82 3.16 -3.15
CA GLY A 200 -8.16 3.75 -3.30
C GLY A 200 -8.18 5.22 -3.73
N CYS A 201 -7.07 5.80 -4.23
CA CYS A 201 -7.02 7.24 -4.54
C CYS A 201 -8.07 7.68 -5.59
N HIS A 202 -8.38 6.81 -6.55
CA HIS A 202 -9.41 7.05 -7.57
C HIS A 202 -10.84 6.97 -7.02
N PHE A 203 -11.08 6.42 -5.81
CA PHE A 203 -12.41 6.39 -5.18
C PHE A 203 -12.96 7.79 -4.85
N SER A 204 -12.14 8.84 -4.97
CA SER A 204 -12.60 10.23 -4.96
C SER A 204 -13.48 10.61 -6.16
N LEU A 205 -13.52 9.79 -7.22
CA LEU A 205 -14.37 10.04 -8.38
C LEU A 205 -15.84 9.72 -8.07
N PRO A 206 -16.78 10.66 -8.26
CA PRO A 206 -18.16 10.53 -7.79
C PRO A 206 -19.02 9.50 -8.55
N PHE A 207 -18.46 8.87 -9.57
CA PHE A 207 -19.12 7.84 -10.39
C PHE A 207 -18.51 6.45 -10.20
N ILE A 208 -17.50 6.31 -9.32
CA ILE A 208 -17.08 5.02 -8.81
C ILE A 208 -18.02 4.68 -7.64
N ASN A 209 -18.54 3.46 -7.64
CA ASN A 209 -19.44 3.00 -6.57
C ASN A 209 -18.71 2.77 -5.25
N ALA A 210 -17.45 2.31 -5.32
CA ALA A 210 -16.59 2.14 -4.14
C ALA A 210 -16.38 3.50 -3.45
N PRO A 211 -16.86 3.68 -2.20
CA PRO A 211 -16.66 4.93 -1.48
C PRO A 211 -15.21 5.04 -1.01
N SER A 212 -14.67 6.25 -0.97
CA SER A 212 -13.35 6.50 -0.35
C SER A 212 -13.44 6.50 1.17
N ALA A 213 -12.37 6.10 1.85
CA ALA A 213 -12.30 6.18 3.31
C ALA A 213 -12.46 7.61 3.84
N VAL A 214 -12.02 8.62 3.06
CA VAL A 214 -12.23 10.04 3.40
C VAL A 214 -13.72 10.39 3.42
N SER A 215 -14.46 9.99 2.38
CA SER A 215 -15.90 10.25 2.30
C SER A 215 -16.73 9.51 3.36
N LEU A 216 -16.24 8.36 3.83
CA LEU A 216 -16.88 7.58 4.90
C LEU A 216 -16.57 8.10 6.30
N GLY A 217 -15.68 9.10 6.44
CA GLY A 217 -15.39 9.74 7.73
C GLY A 217 -14.25 9.13 8.54
N ALA A 218 -13.34 8.37 7.91
CA ALA A 218 -12.11 7.94 8.58
C ALA A 218 -11.25 9.15 8.96
N ASP A 219 -10.66 9.15 10.16
CA ASP A 219 -10.01 10.32 10.75
C ASP A 219 -8.71 10.74 10.05
N ILE A 220 -7.87 9.77 9.68
CA ILE A 220 -6.66 9.98 8.86
C ILE A 220 -6.62 8.92 7.75
N VAL A 221 -6.40 9.35 6.52
CA VAL A 221 -6.34 8.47 5.35
C VAL A 221 -5.07 8.75 4.55
N VAL A 222 -4.34 7.69 4.20
CA VAL A 222 -3.12 7.79 3.38
C VAL A 222 -3.37 7.12 2.03
N GLN A 223 -3.14 7.84 0.93
CA GLN A 223 -3.38 7.35 -0.42
C GLN A 223 -2.10 7.38 -1.26
N SER A 224 -1.81 6.32 -2.02
CA SER A 224 -0.69 6.31 -2.95
C SER A 224 -1.16 6.80 -4.31
N ALA A 225 -0.98 8.10 -4.57
CA ALA A 225 -1.37 8.72 -5.84
C ALA A 225 -0.76 7.97 -7.03
N HIS A 226 0.52 7.60 -6.96
CA HIS A 226 1.23 6.92 -8.06
C HIS A 226 0.71 5.52 -8.41
N LYS A 227 -0.13 4.90 -7.57
CA LYS A 227 -0.68 3.57 -7.86
C LYS A 227 -1.89 3.66 -8.78
N MET A 228 -2.82 4.58 -8.50
CA MET A 228 -4.14 4.62 -9.14
C MET A 228 -4.45 5.95 -9.87
N THR A 229 -3.48 6.86 -9.96
CA THR A 229 -3.61 8.16 -10.64
C THR A 229 -2.33 8.44 -11.45
N PRO A 230 -2.34 9.40 -12.40
CA PRO A 230 -1.15 9.69 -13.21
C PRO A 230 -0.10 10.54 -12.44
N ALA A 231 0.33 10.05 -11.28
CA ALA A 231 1.38 10.65 -10.46
C ALA A 231 2.68 9.83 -10.55
N LEU A 232 3.83 10.47 -10.36
CA LEU A 232 5.14 9.79 -10.39
C LEU A 232 5.32 8.90 -9.16
N THR A 233 6.06 7.79 -9.29
CA THR A 233 6.43 6.92 -8.16
C THR A 233 6.91 7.74 -6.95
N MET A 234 6.51 7.31 -5.75
CA MET A 234 6.69 8.02 -4.46
C MET A 234 5.68 9.15 -4.19
N ALA A 235 4.89 9.60 -5.17
CA ALA A 235 3.80 10.54 -4.93
C ALA A 235 2.67 9.91 -4.09
N ALA A 236 2.32 10.55 -2.98
CA ALA A 236 1.19 10.15 -2.13
C ALA A 236 0.49 11.37 -1.49
N TYR A 237 -0.71 11.14 -0.95
CA TYR A 237 -1.46 12.11 -0.15
C TYR A 237 -1.68 11.58 1.27
N LEU A 238 -1.73 12.49 2.23
CA LEU A 238 -2.29 12.23 3.56
C LEU A 238 -3.43 13.22 3.80
N HIS A 239 -4.60 12.69 4.13
CA HIS A 239 -5.82 13.44 4.40
C HIS A 239 -6.13 13.38 5.89
N ILE A 240 -6.51 14.52 6.47
CA ILE A 240 -7.10 14.59 7.81
C ILE A 240 -8.57 14.93 7.65
N GLN A 241 -9.46 14.16 8.26
CA GLN A 241 -10.90 14.42 8.26
C GLN A 241 -11.48 14.70 9.66
N SER A 242 -10.65 14.59 10.69
CA SER A 242 -11.07 14.76 12.08
C SER A 242 -10.54 16.04 12.70
N LYS A 243 -11.44 16.78 13.38
CA LYS A 243 -11.08 18.02 14.11
C LYS A 243 -10.34 17.75 15.41
N THR A 244 -10.38 16.52 15.92
CA THR A 244 -9.70 16.13 17.17
C THR A 244 -8.21 15.87 16.95
N ILE A 245 -7.79 15.73 15.70
CA ILE A 245 -6.40 15.47 15.32
C ILE A 245 -5.66 16.80 15.15
N ASP A 246 -4.56 16.93 15.89
CA ASP A 246 -3.68 18.09 15.79
C ASP A 246 -2.85 18.02 14.49
N SER A 247 -3.23 18.82 13.50
CA SER A 247 -2.52 18.90 12.22
C SER A 247 -1.08 19.41 12.36
N ASN A 248 -0.71 20.09 13.45
CA ASN A 248 0.67 20.50 13.69
C ASN A 248 1.57 19.32 14.07
N ARG A 249 1.05 18.31 14.78
CA ARG A 249 1.79 17.06 15.04
C ARG A 249 2.06 16.30 13.74
N ILE A 250 1.08 16.27 12.83
CA ILE A 250 1.27 15.68 11.50
C ILE A 250 2.38 16.42 10.73
N LYS A 251 2.32 17.76 10.67
CA LYS A 251 3.38 18.58 10.02
C LYS A 251 4.76 18.31 10.61
N TYR A 252 4.86 18.24 11.94
CA TYR A 252 6.11 17.95 12.64
C TYR A 252 6.72 16.61 12.21
N TYR A 253 5.93 15.53 12.21
CA TYR A 253 6.44 14.22 11.81
C TYR A 253 6.71 14.13 10.29
N LEU A 254 5.91 14.80 9.45
CA LEU A 254 6.20 14.89 8.02
C LEU A 254 7.54 15.61 7.76
N GLN A 255 7.85 16.66 8.54
CA GLN A 255 9.14 17.33 8.47
C GLN A 255 10.31 16.42 8.86
N MET A 256 10.11 15.55 9.86
CA MET A 256 11.14 14.58 10.27
C MET A 256 11.37 13.46 9.25
N LEU A 257 10.31 13.01 8.60
CA LEU A 257 10.33 11.77 7.81
C LEU A 257 10.54 11.99 6.31
N GLN A 258 10.20 13.18 5.80
CA GLN A 258 10.43 13.51 4.39
C GLN A 258 11.78 14.20 4.18
N SER A 259 12.25 14.18 2.94
CA SER A 259 13.49 14.86 2.56
C SER A 259 13.43 16.36 2.91
N SER A 260 14.54 16.91 3.41
CA SER A 260 14.75 18.36 3.53
C SER A 260 14.96 19.05 2.17
N SER A 261 15.06 18.27 1.08
CA SER A 261 15.11 18.72 -0.30
C SER A 261 14.07 17.92 -1.09
N PRO A 262 12.78 18.29 -1.01
CA PRO A 262 11.71 17.57 -1.66
C PRO A 262 11.77 17.70 -3.18
N SER A 263 11.41 16.64 -3.90
CA SER A 263 11.42 16.65 -5.37
C SER A 263 10.22 17.44 -5.90
N TYR A 264 10.49 18.60 -6.49
CA TYR A 264 9.50 19.40 -7.21
C TYR A 264 8.81 18.67 -8.38
N PRO A 265 9.50 17.83 -9.17
CA PRO A 265 8.84 16.97 -10.15
C PRO A 265 7.74 16.08 -9.54
N ILE A 266 8.00 15.49 -8.37
CA ILE A 266 6.99 14.68 -7.66
C ILE A 266 5.84 15.56 -7.16
N LEU A 267 6.13 16.72 -6.57
CA LEU A 267 5.11 17.69 -6.13
C LEU A 267 4.22 18.17 -7.29
N ALA A 268 4.82 18.47 -8.44
CA ALA A 268 4.10 18.85 -9.65
C ALA A 268 3.22 17.70 -10.14
N SER A 269 3.68 16.45 -10.05
CA SER A 269 2.88 15.28 -10.42
C SER A 269 1.67 15.07 -9.50
N LEU A 270 1.77 15.38 -8.20
CA LEU A 270 0.63 15.37 -7.28
C LEU A 270 -0.39 16.45 -7.68
N ASP A 271 0.07 17.68 -7.90
CA ASP A 271 -0.81 18.76 -8.34
C ASP A 271 -1.56 18.41 -9.64
N LEU A 272 -0.84 17.83 -10.62
CA LEU A 272 -1.42 17.35 -11.88
C LEU A 272 -2.36 16.16 -11.70
N ALA A 273 -2.05 15.21 -10.83
CA ALA A 273 -2.90 14.05 -10.57
C ALA A 273 -4.24 14.46 -9.96
N ARG A 274 -4.24 15.41 -9.03
CA ARG A 274 -5.46 16.01 -8.47
C ARG A 274 -6.23 16.79 -9.53
N TYR A 275 -5.55 17.54 -10.41
CA TYR A 275 -6.19 18.19 -11.57
C TYR A 275 -6.84 17.19 -12.51
N TYR A 276 -6.14 16.09 -12.78
CA TYR A 276 -6.62 15.02 -13.64
C TYR A 276 -7.92 14.45 -13.08
N LEU A 277 -7.94 14.03 -11.82
CA LEU A 277 -9.16 13.53 -11.17
C LEU A 277 -10.29 14.55 -11.20
N ALA A 278 -10.01 15.81 -10.86
CA ALA A 278 -11.03 16.85 -10.77
C ALA A 278 -11.62 17.28 -12.11
N THR A 279 -10.94 16.97 -13.22
CA THR A 279 -11.40 17.25 -14.59
C THR A 279 -11.77 15.97 -15.35
N TYR A 280 -11.67 14.80 -14.71
CA TYR A 280 -12.01 13.53 -15.31
C TYR A 280 -13.53 13.39 -15.46
N SER A 281 -13.99 13.07 -16.67
CA SER A 281 -15.42 13.06 -16.99
C SER A 281 -16.03 11.67 -16.82
N ARG A 282 -17.33 11.64 -16.50
CA ARG A 282 -18.12 10.40 -16.46
C ARG A 282 -18.12 9.66 -17.80
N GLU A 283 -18.07 10.38 -18.92
CA GLU A 283 -18.00 9.79 -20.26
C GLU A 283 -16.69 9.01 -20.48
N LYS A 284 -15.54 9.59 -20.08
CA LYS A 284 -14.25 8.90 -20.11
C LYS A 284 -14.28 7.65 -19.23
N PHE A 285 -14.86 7.76 -18.03
CA PHE A 285 -14.99 6.63 -17.13
C PHE A 285 -15.87 5.50 -17.69
N ASN A 286 -17.02 5.83 -18.28
CA ASN A 286 -17.90 4.84 -18.91
C ASN A 286 -17.20 4.14 -20.08
N THR A 287 -16.43 4.87 -20.88
CA THR A 287 -15.60 4.30 -21.96
C THR A 287 -14.56 3.33 -21.39
N LEU A 288 -13.90 3.69 -20.28
CA LEU A 288 -12.95 2.83 -19.60
C LEU A 288 -13.62 1.56 -19.04
N LEU A 289 -14.81 1.67 -18.43
CA LEU A 289 -15.54 0.51 -17.93
C LEU A 289 -15.93 -0.46 -19.06
N ALA A 290 -16.45 0.05 -20.18
CA ALA A 290 -16.78 -0.77 -21.34
C ALA A 290 -15.53 -1.50 -21.89
N TYR A 291 -14.39 -0.81 -21.88
CA TYR A 291 -13.10 -1.43 -22.23
C TYR A 291 -12.67 -2.51 -21.24
N ILE A 292 -12.80 -2.29 -19.93
CA ILE A 292 -12.49 -3.28 -18.90
C ILE A 292 -13.40 -4.50 -19.02
N GLU A 293 -14.69 -4.32 -19.34
CA GLU A 293 -15.63 -5.41 -19.62
C GLU A 293 -15.23 -6.22 -20.87
N GLU A 294 -14.78 -5.55 -21.93
CA GLU A 294 -14.21 -6.22 -23.10
C GLU A 294 -12.96 -7.05 -22.74
N VAL A 295 -12.02 -6.46 -22.02
CA VAL A 295 -10.80 -7.15 -21.57
C VAL A 295 -11.15 -8.31 -20.63
N THR A 296 -12.13 -8.14 -19.75
CA THR A 296 -12.63 -9.19 -18.86
C THR A 296 -13.14 -10.39 -19.67
N ARG A 297 -13.95 -10.15 -20.71
CA ARG A 297 -14.41 -11.22 -21.62
C ARG A 297 -13.25 -11.93 -22.32
N ILE A 298 -12.24 -11.19 -22.75
CA ILE A 298 -11.01 -11.76 -23.33
C ILE A 298 -10.29 -12.69 -22.33
N PHE A 299 -10.19 -12.31 -21.06
CA PHE A 299 -9.62 -13.17 -20.02
C PHE A 299 -10.48 -14.42 -19.72
N MET A 300 -11.80 -14.32 -19.87
CA MET A 300 -12.74 -15.44 -19.70
C MET A 300 -12.64 -16.50 -20.81
N GLU A 301 -12.04 -16.20 -21.96
CA GLU A 301 -11.83 -17.17 -23.06
C GLU A 301 -10.82 -18.29 -22.72
N SER A 302 -10.23 -18.32 -21.52
CA SER A 302 -9.16 -19.26 -21.16
C SER A 302 -9.66 -20.54 -20.51
N ASP A 303 -9.09 -21.67 -20.93
CA ASP A 303 -9.29 -22.96 -20.28
C ASP A 303 -8.46 -23.15 -19.00
N TYR A 304 -7.49 -22.28 -18.73
CA TYR A 304 -6.48 -22.48 -17.66
C TYR A 304 -6.76 -21.69 -16.38
N TRP A 305 -7.66 -20.71 -16.42
CA TRP A 305 -8.02 -19.87 -15.28
C TRP A 305 -9.49 -19.45 -15.37
N SER A 306 -10.02 -18.90 -14.28
CA SER A 306 -11.30 -18.21 -14.25
C SER A 306 -11.09 -16.77 -13.77
N VAL A 307 -11.88 -15.82 -14.28
CA VAL A 307 -11.90 -14.46 -13.72
C VAL A 307 -12.69 -14.47 -12.41
N GLU A 308 -12.21 -13.78 -11.38
CA GLU A 308 -12.94 -13.63 -10.12
C GLU A 308 -14.16 -12.71 -10.28
N ASP A 309 -15.25 -13.08 -9.63
CA ASP A 309 -16.44 -12.22 -9.53
C ASP A 309 -16.16 -11.00 -8.64
N LYS A 310 -16.80 -9.89 -9.00
CA LYS A 310 -16.75 -8.63 -8.24
C LYS A 310 -18.11 -8.25 -7.71
N LYS A 311 -18.13 -7.71 -6.50
CA LYS A 311 -19.29 -6.99 -5.97
C LYS A 311 -19.38 -5.61 -6.65
N PRO A 312 -20.58 -5.00 -6.71
CA PRO A 312 -20.75 -3.66 -7.28
C PRO A 312 -19.90 -2.56 -6.64
N MET A 313 -19.48 -2.75 -5.38
CA MET A 313 -18.66 -1.81 -4.61
C MET A 313 -17.16 -2.12 -4.69
N ASP A 314 -16.75 -3.25 -5.28
CA ASP A 314 -15.34 -3.58 -5.43
C ASP A 314 -14.70 -2.68 -6.51
N ASP A 315 -13.38 -2.51 -6.43
CA ASP A 315 -12.62 -1.65 -7.34
C ASP A 315 -12.77 -2.14 -8.79
N PRO A 316 -13.43 -1.38 -9.69
CA PRO A 316 -13.63 -1.79 -11.07
C PRO A 316 -12.31 -1.89 -11.85
N LEU A 317 -11.25 -1.21 -11.40
CA LEU A 317 -9.97 -1.11 -12.12
C LEU A 317 -9.00 -2.27 -11.84
N LYS A 318 -9.46 -3.38 -11.26
CA LYS A 318 -8.61 -4.54 -10.97
C LYS A 318 -9.19 -5.84 -11.51
N ILE A 319 -8.50 -6.59 -12.36
CA ILE A 319 -8.94 -7.93 -12.77
C ILE A 319 -8.09 -8.95 -12.05
N CYS A 320 -8.71 -9.83 -11.26
CA CYS A 320 -8.05 -10.98 -10.68
C CYS A 320 -8.47 -12.24 -11.43
N ILE A 321 -7.50 -13.06 -11.84
CA ILE A 321 -7.75 -14.41 -12.36
C ILE A 321 -7.27 -15.45 -11.37
N LYS A 322 -8.06 -16.51 -11.19
CA LYS A 322 -7.74 -17.69 -10.41
C LYS A 322 -7.35 -18.83 -11.33
N VAL A 323 -6.12 -19.32 -11.19
CA VAL A 323 -5.59 -20.44 -11.98
C VAL A 323 -6.28 -21.73 -11.55
N LYS A 324 -6.71 -22.55 -12.53
CA LYS A 324 -7.39 -23.82 -12.27
C LYS A 324 -6.43 -24.84 -11.66
N GLU A 325 -6.98 -25.77 -10.89
CA GLU A 325 -6.20 -26.84 -10.27
C GLU A 325 -5.45 -27.68 -11.32
N GLY A 326 -4.24 -28.11 -10.98
CA GLY A 326 -3.35 -28.84 -11.87
C GLY A 326 -2.55 -27.98 -12.85
N ILE A 327 -2.76 -26.66 -12.88
CA ILE A 327 -1.97 -25.74 -13.72
C ILE A 327 -0.88 -25.05 -12.89
N ASP A 328 0.35 -25.12 -13.38
CA ASP A 328 1.49 -24.43 -12.78
C ASP A 328 1.45 -22.92 -13.08
N ILE A 329 1.10 -22.13 -12.06
CA ILE A 329 1.04 -20.66 -12.15
C ILE A 329 2.38 -20.03 -12.56
N GLN A 330 3.52 -20.67 -12.23
CA GLN A 330 4.84 -20.16 -12.61
C GLN A 330 5.08 -20.28 -14.12
N GLN A 331 4.47 -21.28 -14.79
CA GLN A 331 4.49 -21.37 -16.25
C GLN A 331 3.67 -20.25 -16.87
N ILE A 332 2.48 -19.95 -16.33
CA ILE A 332 1.65 -18.83 -16.79
C ILE A 332 2.43 -17.51 -16.65
N LYS A 333 3.02 -17.25 -15.48
CA LYS A 333 3.85 -16.06 -15.22
C LYS A 333 4.98 -15.93 -16.26
N LYS A 334 5.75 -17.00 -16.49
CA LYS A 334 6.84 -16.99 -17.48
C LYS A 334 6.32 -16.74 -18.91
N MET A 335 5.15 -17.25 -19.27
CA MET A 335 4.55 -17.01 -20.59
C MET A 335 4.05 -15.57 -20.73
N LEU A 336 3.45 -14.99 -19.69
CA LEU A 336 3.06 -13.58 -19.65
C LEU A 336 4.29 -12.69 -19.89
N GLU A 337 5.38 -12.89 -19.14
CA GLU A 337 6.63 -12.14 -19.29
C GLU A 337 7.25 -12.28 -20.69
N ARG A 338 7.23 -13.49 -21.27
CA ARG A 338 7.72 -13.74 -22.64
C ARG A 338 6.93 -12.99 -23.72
N GLU A 339 5.62 -12.80 -23.51
CA GLU A 339 4.78 -11.99 -24.39
C GLU A 339 4.74 -10.51 -23.94
N GLN A 340 5.62 -10.10 -23.02
CA GLN A 340 5.73 -8.74 -22.48
C GLN A 340 4.39 -8.27 -21.90
N LEU A 341 3.77 -9.11 -21.08
CA LEU A 341 2.62 -8.81 -20.26
C LEU A 341 3.06 -8.94 -18.80
N TYR A 342 3.00 -7.83 -18.07
CA TYR A 342 3.44 -7.77 -16.68
C TYR A 342 2.22 -7.60 -15.79
N PRO A 343 1.79 -8.66 -15.08
CA PRO A 343 0.76 -8.51 -14.06
C PRO A 343 1.31 -7.73 -12.85
N GLU A 344 0.40 -7.17 -12.07
CA GLU A 344 0.72 -6.46 -10.83
C GLU A 344 1.22 -7.44 -9.75
N LEU A 345 0.50 -8.55 -9.58
CA LEU A 345 0.77 -9.54 -8.53
C LEU A 345 0.53 -10.95 -9.06
N VAL A 346 1.39 -11.88 -8.66
CA VAL A 346 1.22 -13.33 -8.92
C VAL A 346 1.41 -14.06 -7.59
N THR A 347 0.34 -14.62 -7.05
CA THR A 347 0.37 -15.46 -5.83
C THR A 347 0.45 -16.95 -6.19
N GLU A 348 0.15 -17.84 -5.25
CA GLU A 348 0.10 -19.30 -5.51
C GLU A 348 -1.02 -19.71 -6.46
N ARG A 349 -2.17 -19.01 -6.41
CA ARG A 349 -3.36 -19.35 -7.20
C ARG A 349 -3.92 -18.18 -8.02
N HIS A 350 -3.46 -16.95 -7.77
CA HIS A 350 -4.07 -15.74 -8.33
C HIS A 350 -3.08 -14.89 -9.10
N ILE A 351 -3.54 -14.28 -10.19
CA ILE A 351 -2.80 -13.25 -10.93
C ILE A 351 -3.68 -11.99 -11.00
N LEU A 352 -3.13 -10.86 -10.55
CA LEU A 352 -3.81 -9.57 -10.52
C LEU A 352 -3.31 -8.67 -11.65
N PHE A 353 -4.24 -8.00 -12.32
CA PHE A 353 -4.01 -6.95 -13.30
C PHE A 353 -4.67 -5.66 -12.81
N VAL A 354 -3.95 -4.55 -12.88
CA VAL A 354 -4.43 -3.23 -12.45
C VAL A 354 -4.50 -2.32 -13.67
N PHE A 355 -5.61 -1.59 -13.81
CA PHE A 355 -5.86 -0.64 -14.86
C PHE A 355 -5.66 0.78 -14.34
N GLY A 356 -5.08 1.65 -15.19
CA GLY A 356 -5.10 3.08 -14.96
C GLY A 356 -6.46 3.69 -15.29
N LEU A 357 -6.52 5.02 -15.27
CA LEU A 357 -7.74 5.78 -15.57
C LEU A 357 -7.99 6.00 -17.08
N GLU A 358 -7.22 5.37 -17.96
CA GLU A 358 -7.47 5.39 -19.42
C GLU A 358 -7.17 4.03 -20.04
N ALA A 359 -7.89 3.72 -21.12
CA ALA A 359 -7.70 2.51 -21.93
C ALA A 359 -6.46 2.68 -22.83
N VAL A 360 -5.27 2.41 -22.26
CA VAL A 360 -3.98 2.57 -22.97
C VAL A 360 -3.49 1.29 -23.65
N ILE A 361 -4.07 0.13 -23.31
CA ILE A 361 -3.68 -1.17 -23.87
C ILE A 361 -4.68 -1.55 -24.98
N ASP A 362 -4.18 -1.82 -26.18
CA ASP A 362 -5.02 -2.31 -27.29
C ASP A 362 -5.56 -3.74 -26.96
N SER A 363 -6.89 -3.87 -26.88
CA SER A 363 -7.57 -5.12 -26.53
C SER A 363 -7.36 -6.23 -27.56
N ALA A 364 -7.25 -5.90 -28.85
CA ALA A 364 -6.99 -6.87 -29.92
C ALA A 364 -5.54 -7.39 -29.85
N ILE A 365 -4.58 -6.53 -29.50
CA ILE A 365 -3.20 -6.96 -29.22
C ILE A 365 -3.16 -7.87 -27.99
N LEU A 366 -3.87 -7.50 -26.91
CA LEU A 366 -3.96 -8.30 -25.70
C LEU A 366 -4.55 -9.69 -25.99
N GLN A 367 -5.67 -9.77 -26.72
CA GLN A 367 -6.29 -11.04 -27.09
C GLN A 367 -5.34 -11.92 -27.91
N LYS A 368 -4.61 -11.35 -28.87
CA LYS A 368 -3.59 -12.09 -29.64
C LYS A 368 -2.48 -12.64 -28.74
N LYS A 369 -2.00 -11.86 -27.78
CA LYS A 369 -0.98 -12.30 -26.81
C LYS A 369 -1.51 -13.43 -25.94
N LEU A 370 -2.70 -13.29 -25.33
CA LEU A 370 -3.29 -14.33 -24.50
C LEU A 370 -3.54 -15.63 -25.27
N ARG A 371 -4.02 -15.56 -26.52
CA ARG A 371 -4.17 -16.77 -27.38
C ARG A 371 -2.85 -17.48 -27.67
N ARG A 372 -1.73 -16.74 -27.77
CA ARG A 372 -0.39 -17.35 -27.92
C ARG A 372 0.08 -18.01 -26.63
N ILE A 373 -0.22 -17.40 -25.47
CA ILE A 373 0.06 -17.99 -24.16
C ILE A 373 -0.71 -19.31 -24.02
N GLN A 374 -2.03 -19.29 -24.23
CA GLN A 374 -2.87 -20.48 -24.10
C GLN A 374 -2.44 -21.64 -25.01
N ARG A 375 -1.97 -21.36 -26.24
CA ARG A 375 -1.43 -22.36 -27.17
C ARG A 375 -0.11 -23.00 -26.73
N LYS A 376 0.67 -22.30 -25.90
CA LYS A 376 1.99 -22.75 -25.40
C LYS A 376 1.90 -23.40 -24.02
N LEU A 377 0.80 -23.18 -23.31
CA LEU A 377 0.52 -23.90 -22.07
C LEU A 377 0.13 -25.33 -22.43
N ASN A 378 0.74 -26.29 -21.74
CA ASN A 378 0.37 -27.70 -21.82
C ASN A 378 -0.25 -28.09 -20.48
N PHE A 379 -1.27 -28.94 -20.51
CA PHE A 379 -1.71 -29.63 -19.30
C PHE A 379 -0.58 -30.58 -18.86
N SER A 380 0.08 -30.24 -17.76
CA SER A 380 0.93 -31.18 -17.04
C SER A 380 0.09 -31.75 -15.91
N SER A 381 -0.40 -32.98 -16.07
CA SER A 381 -1.14 -33.69 -15.03
C SER A 381 -0.29 -34.13 -13.83
N ASN A 382 0.98 -33.71 -13.75
CA ASN A 382 1.98 -34.23 -12.81
C ASN A 382 2.41 -33.21 -11.74
N HIS A 383 1.52 -32.36 -11.27
CA HIS A 383 1.69 -31.75 -9.96
C HIS A 383 0.62 -32.29 -9.03
N ALA A 384 1.08 -32.97 -7.98
CA ALA A 384 0.24 -33.51 -6.93
C ALA A 384 -0.78 -32.46 -6.49
N THR A 385 -2.04 -32.86 -6.48
CA THR A 385 -3.14 -32.15 -5.83
C THR A 385 -2.73 -31.97 -4.37
N ILE A 386 -2.22 -30.79 -4.02
CA ILE A 386 -2.04 -30.45 -2.62
C ILE A 386 -3.38 -29.83 -2.20
N GLU A 387 -4.13 -30.59 -1.42
CA GLU A 387 -5.15 -30.06 -0.54
C GLU A 387 -4.47 -29.06 0.41
N ASN A 388 -4.30 -27.80 -0.03
CA ASN A 388 -3.87 -26.70 0.83
C ASN A 388 -5.05 -26.33 1.72
N ASN A 389 -5.25 -27.14 2.76
CA ASN A 389 -6.29 -26.94 3.77
C ASN A 389 -5.74 -26.28 5.04
N SER A 390 -4.51 -25.76 5.01
CA SER A 390 -3.97 -24.97 6.12
C SER A 390 -4.46 -23.53 6.01
N MET A 391 -5.50 -23.19 6.79
CA MET A 391 -5.69 -21.81 7.20
C MET A 391 -4.45 -21.36 8.00
N PHE A 392 -3.62 -20.56 7.35
CA PHE A 392 -2.37 -19.95 7.80
C PHE A 392 -2.51 -18.99 9.00
N TYR A 393 -3.63 -18.26 9.12
CA TYR A 393 -3.89 -17.38 10.27
C TYR A 393 -4.81 -18.04 11.29
N ASN A 394 -4.52 -17.82 12.56
CA ASN A 394 -5.39 -18.21 13.67
C ASN A 394 -6.50 -17.17 13.83
N ASP A 395 -7.72 -17.62 14.10
CA ASP A 395 -8.90 -16.76 14.32
C ASP A 395 -8.84 -15.95 15.62
N LYS A 396 -7.72 -15.98 16.35
CA LYS A 396 -7.56 -15.27 17.63
C LYS A 396 -7.00 -13.87 17.41
N ILE A 397 -7.59 -12.93 18.15
CA ILE A 397 -7.03 -11.59 18.37
C ILE A 397 -5.80 -11.71 19.27
N ILE A 398 -4.65 -11.21 18.82
CA ILE A 398 -3.35 -11.48 19.46
C ILE A 398 -2.63 -10.16 19.80
N PRO A 399 -2.35 -9.86 21.08
CA PRO A 399 -1.44 -8.78 21.45
C PRO A 399 0.03 -9.21 21.25
N LEU A 400 0.96 -8.24 21.30
CA LEU A 400 2.39 -8.58 21.38
C LEU A 400 2.71 -9.32 22.69
N ALA A 401 3.55 -10.35 22.64
CA ALA A 401 4.09 -10.99 23.84
C ALA A 401 5.20 -10.13 24.48
N LEU A 402 5.90 -9.29 23.72
CA LEU A 402 6.89 -8.35 24.22
C LEU A 402 6.53 -6.92 23.81
N SER A 403 6.71 -5.97 24.73
CA SER A 403 6.65 -4.55 24.34
C SER A 403 7.84 -4.19 23.44
N TYR A 404 7.69 -3.20 22.54
CA TYR A 404 8.81 -2.71 21.74
C TYR A 404 9.98 -2.20 22.61
N ALA A 405 9.69 -1.60 23.76
CA ALA A 405 10.71 -1.18 24.72
C ALA A 405 11.50 -2.36 25.32
N SER A 406 10.83 -3.50 25.56
CA SER A 406 11.49 -4.74 26.00
C SER A 406 12.33 -5.34 24.90
N MET A 407 11.82 -5.39 23.67
CA MET A 407 12.52 -5.93 22.49
C MET A 407 13.89 -5.27 22.28
N ASN A 408 13.98 -3.95 22.46
CA ASN A 408 15.23 -3.19 22.28
C ASN A 408 16.30 -3.51 23.33
N LYS A 409 15.97 -4.20 24.42
CA LYS A 409 16.91 -4.54 25.50
C LYS A 409 17.32 -6.00 25.51
N LEU A 410 16.60 -6.85 24.78
CA LEU A 410 16.81 -8.29 24.77
C LEU A 410 17.86 -8.66 23.72
N ALA A 411 18.77 -9.56 24.11
CA ALA A 411 19.67 -10.18 23.17
C ALA A 411 18.91 -11.17 22.27
N MET A 412 19.40 -11.32 21.04
CA MET A 412 18.85 -12.24 20.05
C MET A 412 19.83 -13.37 19.79
N GLU A 413 19.32 -14.55 19.49
CA GLU A 413 20.10 -15.69 19.04
C GLU A 413 19.46 -16.33 17.81
N TRP A 414 20.27 -16.96 16.96
CA TRP A 414 19.77 -17.78 15.88
C TRP A 414 19.25 -19.11 16.46
N CYS A 415 18.01 -19.45 16.14
CA CYS A 415 17.37 -20.67 16.59
C CYS A 415 16.93 -21.51 15.38
N ASN A 416 17.28 -22.79 15.38
CA ASN A 416 16.88 -23.71 14.33
C ASN A 416 15.37 -23.97 14.39
N TRP A 417 14.76 -24.28 13.25
CA TRP A 417 13.31 -24.55 13.20
C TRP A 417 12.84 -25.66 14.16
N THR A 418 13.67 -26.68 14.40
CA THR A 418 13.37 -27.78 15.32
C THR A 418 13.18 -27.31 16.76
N ASP A 419 13.84 -26.22 17.15
CA ASP A 419 13.90 -25.72 18.54
C ASP A 419 13.13 -24.39 18.71
N ALA A 420 12.57 -23.86 17.61
CA ALA A 420 11.94 -22.54 17.59
C ALA A 420 10.54 -22.52 18.24
N SER A 421 9.87 -23.67 18.36
CA SER A 421 8.52 -23.73 18.92
C SER A 421 8.51 -23.27 20.38
N GLY A 422 7.59 -22.36 20.71
CA GLY A 422 7.47 -21.74 22.03
C GLY A 422 8.38 -20.53 22.28
N ARG A 423 9.38 -20.27 21.41
CA ARG A 423 10.26 -19.09 21.50
C ARG A 423 9.57 -17.84 20.97
N ILE A 424 10.05 -16.66 21.31
CA ILE A 424 9.52 -15.39 20.77
C ILE A 424 10.42 -14.91 19.63
N ALA A 425 9.83 -14.74 18.45
CA ALA A 425 10.57 -14.32 17.26
C ALA A 425 11.17 -12.92 17.42
N ALA A 426 12.42 -12.75 17.02
CA ALA A 426 13.11 -11.46 17.00
C ALA A 426 13.08 -10.78 15.63
N GLU A 427 12.41 -11.39 14.66
CA GLU A 427 12.24 -10.89 13.30
C GLU A 427 10.88 -11.30 12.73
N ASN A 428 10.41 -10.58 11.71
CA ASN A 428 9.24 -10.98 10.95
C ASN A 428 9.62 -12.09 9.95
N ILE A 429 8.75 -13.07 9.72
CA ILE A 429 8.89 -14.02 8.63
C ILE A 429 7.75 -13.79 7.65
N ILE A 430 8.10 -13.23 6.49
CA ILE A 430 7.13 -12.75 5.51
C ILE A 430 7.31 -13.51 4.19
N PRO A 431 6.40 -14.41 3.81
CA PRO A 431 6.37 -14.96 2.46
C PRO A 431 6.04 -13.84 1.46
N TYR A 432 6.75 -13.82 0.35
CA TYR A 432 6.51 -12.89 -0.73
C TYR A 432 6.34 -13.63 -2.07
N PRO A 433 5.21 -13.42 -2.76
CA PRO A 433 4.00 -12.67 -2.35
C PRO A 433 3.08 -13.48 -1.40
N PRO A 434 2.13 -12.87 -0.66
CA PRO A 434 1.63 -11.49 -0.74
C PRO A 434 2.35 -10.46 0.14
N GLY A 435 3.40 -10.84 0.88
CA GLY A 435 4.10 -9.90 1.77
C GLY A 435 3.43 -9.72 3.14
N ILE A 436 2.62 -10.69 3.58
CA ILE A 436 1.99 -10.69 4.91
C ILE A 436 2.81 -11.57 5.86
N PRO A 437 3.16 -11.11 7.08
CA PRO A 437 3.94 -11.92 8.03
C PRO A 437 3.18 -13.15 8.55
N ILE A 438 3.79 -14.33 8.41
CA ILE A 438 3.39 -15.57 9.12
C ILE A 438 3.78 -15.43 10.59
N ILE A 439 5.04 -15.04 10.84
CA ILE A 439 5.57 -14.76 12.17
C ILE A 439 5.84 -13.26 12.26
N THR A 440 5.37 -12.64 13.35
CA THR A 440 5.63 -11.22 13.65
C THR A 440 6.61 -11.10 14.80
N ARG A 441 7.63 -10.25 14.61
CA ARG A 441 8.66 -9.92 15.59
C ARG A 441 8.04 -9.47 16.90
N GLY A 442 8.46 -10.13 17.99
CA GLY A 442 7.99 -9.89 19.35
C GLY A 442 6.47 -9.99 19.53
N GLY A 443 5.80 -10.57 18.53
CA GLY A 443 4.40 -10.94 18.55
C GLY A 443 4.20 -12.09 19.51
N GLU A 444 3.56 -13.17 19.06
CA GLU A 444 3.35 -14.33 19.91
C GLU A 444 4.54 -15.28 19.95
N LYS A 445 4.45 -16.26 20.85
CA LYS A 445 5.33 -17.43 20.82
C LYS A 445 5.14 -18.19 19.51
N ILE A 446 6.24 -18.54 18.86
CA ILE A 446 6.27 -19.27 17.60
C ILE A 446 5.56 -20.61 17.82
N ARG A 447 4.63 -20.93 16.95
CA ARG A 447 3.85 -22.18 17.01
C ARG A 447 4.46 -23.21 16.08
N THR A 448 4.36 -24.49 16.43
CA THR A 448 4.79 -25.60 15.56
C THR A 448 4.13 -25.53 14.18
N SER A 449 2.83 -25.19 14.11
CA SER A 449 2.11 -25.06 12.84
C SER A 449 2.68 -23.98 11.91
N ALA A 450 3.14 -22.86 12.45
CA ALA A 450 3.77 -21.80 11.67
C ALA A 450 5.13 -22.23 11.09
N ILE A 451 5.85 -23.09 11.81
CA ILE A 451 7.13 -23.65 11.36
C ILE A 451 6.89 -24.65 10.21
N GLU A 452 5.91 -25.54 10.36
CA GLU A 452 5.50 -26.50 9.32
C GLU A 452 5.07 -25.76 8.04
N GLU A 453 4.32 -24.68 8.18
CA GLU A 453 3.90 -23.81 7.08
C GLU A 453 5.10 -23.18 6.35
N ILE A 454 6.02 -22.57 7.09
CA ILE A 454 7.22 -21.96 6.49
C ILE A 454 8.03 -23.01 5.72
N GLN A 455 8.16 -24.23 6.26
CA GLN A 455 8.86 -25.33 5.60
C GLN A 455 8.16 -25.80 4.33
N GLN A 456 6.82 -25.86 4.31
CA GLN A 456 6.05 -26.18 3.09
C GLN A 456 6.26 -25.12 2.01
N LEU A 457 6.12 -23.85 2.35
CA LEU A 457 6.32 -22.73 1.42
C LEU A 457 7.75 -22.69 0.84
N MET A 458 8.76 -23.06 1.64
CA MET A 458 10.14 -23.21 1.15
C MET A 458 10.29 -24.31 0.11
N GLN A 459 9.61 -25.46 0.28
CA GLN A 459 9.62 -26.54 -0.71
C GLN A 459 9.02 -26.09 -2.05
N HIS A 460 8.13 -25.09 -2.02
CA HIS A 460 7.53 -24.48 -3.21
C HIS A 460 8.33 -23.30 -3.79
N ASN A 461 9.57 -23.07 -3.33
CA ASN A 461 10.43 -21.96 -3.75
C ASN A 461 9.78 -20.57 -3.57
N ILE A 462 8.93 -20.42 -2.54
CA ILE A 462 8.42 -19.11 -2.14
C ILE A 462 9.57 -18.33 -1.49
N ASN A 463 9.73 -17.08 -1.90
CA ASN A 463 10.75 -16.19 -1.33
C ASN A 463 10.26 -15.66 0.02
N PHE A 464 11.18 -15.52 0.97
CA PHE A 464 10.92 -14.93 2.26
C PHE A 464 11.70 -13.64 2.43
N GLN A 465 11.11 -12.72 3.19
CA GLN A 465 11.81 -11.60 3.79
C GLN A 465 11.87 -11.82 5.31
N PRO A 466 13.07 -11.93 5.90
CA PRO A 466 14.39 -11.88 5.26
C PRO A 466 14.75 -13.16 4.48
N ILE A 467 15.74 -13.06 3.58
CA ILE A 467 16.24 -14.18 2.75
C ILE A 467 17.06 -15.16 3.62
N ASN A 468 17.25 -16.40 3.16
CA ASN A 468 18.01 -17.48 3.82
C ASN A 468 17.32 -17.96 5.11
N ARG A 469 16.17 -18.62 4.96
CA ARG A 469 15.39 -19.15 6.08
C ARG A 469 15.37 -20.67 6.15
N THR A 470 16.26 -21.36 5.41
CA THR A 470 16.30 -22.82 5.36
C THR A 470 16.60 -23.50 6.70
N THR A 471 17.30 -22.81 7.61
CA THR A 471 17.78 -23.41 8.88
C THR A 471 17.00 -22.95 10.10
N GLY A 472 16.44 -21.75 10.12
CA GLY A 472 15.82 -21.18 11.32
C GLY A 472 15.51 -19.69 11.21
N LEU A 473 15.42 -19.04 12.37
CA LEU A 473 15.17 -17.60 12.52
C LEU A 473 15.85 -17.03 13.78
N ASN A 474 15.94 -15.70 13.86
CA ASN A 474 16.34 -15.04 15.09
C ASN A 474 15.19 -15.04 16.12
N VAL A 475 15.49 -15.40 17.38
CA VAL A 475 14.57 -15.38 18.52
C VAL A 475 15.16 -14.58 19.67
N TYR A 476 14.31 -14.04 20.55
CA TYR A 476 14.77 -13.42 21.79
C TYR A 476 15.21 -14.50 22.79
N MET A 477 16.29 -14.23 23.52
CA MET A 477 16.73 -15.10 24.62
C MET A 477 15.75 -14.99 25.80
N GLU A 478 15.37 -16.12 26.39
CA GLU A 478 14.45 -16.15 27.55
C GLU A 478 15.15 -15.77 28.87
N ASP A 479 16.47 -16.00 28.95
CA ASP A 479 17.28 -15.65 30.12
C ASP A 479 17.87 -14.24 29.97
N GLY A 480 17.74 -13.43 31.03
CA GLY A 480 18.02 -11.98 31.09
C GLY A 480 19.46 -11.50 30.83
N ASN A 481 20.19 -12.10 29.89
CA ASN A 481 21.37 -11.53 29.30
C ASN A 481 20.98 -10.28 28.50
N LYS A 482 20.95 -9.15 29.22
CA LYS A 482 20.92 -7.81 28.63
C LYS A 482 22.06 -7.70 27.60
N ILE A 483 21.82 -6.92 26.55
CA ILE A 483 22.83 -6.57 25.53
C ILE A 483 24.16 -6.26 26.24
N LYS A 484 25.21 -7.05 25.98
CA LYS A 484 26.55 -6.76 26.49
C LYS A 484 27.06 -5.51 25.78
N GLY A 485 26.95 -4.35 26.44
CA GLY A 485 27.59 -3.11 26.02
C GLY A 485 26.73 -1.87 26.23
N GLU A 486 26.80 -1.30 27.44
CA GLU A 486 26.92 0.15 27.65
C GLU A 486 28.18 0.38 28.49
#